data_AF-A0A2N3NE77-F1
#
_entry.id   AF-A0A2N3NE77-F1
#
_cell.length_a   1.000
_cell.length_b   1.000
_cell.length_c   1.000
_cell.angle_alpha   90.00
_cell.angle_beta   90.00
_cell.angle_gamma   90.00
#
_symmetry.space_group_name_H-M   'P 1'
#
loop_
_entity.id
_entity.type
_entity.pdbx_description
1 polymer ?
#
loop_
_entity_poly.entity_id
_entity_poly.type
_entity_poly.pdbx_seq_one_letter_code
_entity_poly.pdbx_strand_id
1 'polypeptide(L)'
;MLTRQIVQSARPYGLFAALRMPRATPRLASRQPQRFSSTSTKPPSIHGNFYKTFGRPIAKVVLLSILTYQIIYLVWIKLEADETKTLRNAEIKELETKVKELQSRTTS
;
A
#
# COMPACT_ATOMS: atom_id res chain seq x y z
N MET A 1 -18.19 50.32 58.04
CA MET A 1 -17.19 49.86 59.02
C MET A 1 -16.09 49.08 58.29
N LEU A 2 -14.88 49.65 58.32
CA LEU A 2 -13.54 49.03 58.31
C LEU A 2 -13.18 47.93 57.29
N THR A 3 -12.37 48.36 56.32
CA THR A 3 -11.37 47.60 55.56
C THR A 3 -10.37 46.89 56.49
N ARG A 4 -10.09 45.59 56.25
CA ARG A 4 -8.94 44.85 56.80
C ARG A 4 -8.18 44.23 55.61
N GLN A 5 -7.01 44.76 55.23
CA GLN A 5 -5.66 44.30 55.64
C GLN A 5 -5.48 42.79 55.40
N ILE A 6 -4.92 42.38 54.25
CA ILE A 6 -3.48 42.11 54.00
C ILE A 6 -2.91 41.07 54.98
N VAL A 7 -2.62 39.86 54.48
CA VAL A 7 -1.46 39.07 54.91
C VAL A 7 -0.83 38.41 53.67
N GLN A 8 0.33 38.93 53.29
CA GLN A 8 1.32 38.33 52.41
C GLN A 8 1.75 36.96 52.95
N SER A 9 1.68 35.92 52.12
CA SER A 9 2.41 34.67 52.36
C SER A 9 3.69 34.66 51.53
N ALA A 10 4.77 34.29 52.20
CA ALA A 10 6.16 34.48 51.80
C ALA A 10 6.58 33.64 50.59
N ARG A 11 7.41 34.23 49.71
CA ARG A 11 8.16 33.53 48.66
C ARG A 11 9.57 33.24 49.16
N PRO A 12 9.97 31.98 49.40
CA PRO A 12 11.37 31.67 49.62
C PRO A 12 12.10 31.60 48.27
N TYR A 13 13.11 32.45 48.13
CA TYR A 13 14.09 32.43 47.05
C TYR A 13 14.98 31.19 47.21
N GLY A 14 14.76 30.18 46.38
CA GLY A 14 15.68 29.09 46.16
C GLY A 14 16.57 29.38 44.95
N LEU A 15 17.80 29.82 45.21
CA LEU A 15 18.90 29.81 44.26
C LEU A 15 19.33 28.36 43.97
N PHE A 16 19.78 28.13 42.74
CA PHE A 16 20.47 26.92 42.22
C PHE A 16 19.60 25.75 41.73
N ALA A 17 19.38 25.73 40.41
CA ALA A 17 19.32 24.51 39.61
C ALA A 17 19.66 24.82 38.14
N ALA A 18 20.92 25.17 37.89
CA ALA A 18 21.48 25.08 36.55
C ALA A 18 21.73 23.60 36.24
N LEU A 19 20.90 23.00 35.39
CA LEU A 19 21.23 21.80 34.62
C LEU A 19 20.30 21.71 33.39
N ARG A 20 20.91 21.94 32.23
CA ARG A 20 20.57 21.30 30.94
C ARG A 20 19.24 21.72 30.29
N MET A 21 19.29 22.80 29.49
CA MET A 21 18.28 23.03 28.45
C MET A 21 18.32 21.88 27.42
N PRO A 22 17.20 21.20 27.13
CA PRO A 22 17.11 20.38 25.94
C PRO A 22 17.00 21.31 24.74
N ARG A 23 18.00 21.27 23.86
CA ARG A 23 17.97 21.90 22.54
C ARG A 23 16.80 21.29 21.76
N ALA A 24 15.71 22.03 21.63
CA ALA A 24 14.60 21.66 20.77
C ALA A 24 15.11 21.62 19.31
N THR A 25 15.31 20.42 18.77
CA THR A 25 15.47 20.23 17.33
C THR A 25 14.15 20.61 16.65
N PRO A 26 14.14 21.48 15.62
CA PRO A 26 12.93 21.69 14.85
C PRO A 26 12.61 20.38 14.13
N ARG A 27 11.57 19.67 14.58
CA ARG A 27 10.98 18.59 13.79
C ARG A 27 10.46 19.24 12.53
N LEU A 28 11.10 18.98 11.39
CA LEU A 28 10.49 19.16 10.08
C LEU A 28 9.20 18.34 10.10
N ALA A 29 8.08 19.02 10.36
CA ALA A 29 6.77 18.42 10.27
C ALA A 29 6.62 17.95 8.83
N SER A 30 6.68 16.64 8.62
CA SER A 30 6.28 16.02 7.36
C SER A 30 4.80 16.33 7.17
N ARG A 31 4.52 17.45 6.48
CA ARG A 31 3.19 17.84 6.03
C ARG A 31 2.78 16.79 4.99
N GLN A 32 2.14 15.72 5.44
CA GLN A 32 1.48 14.81 4.52
C GLN A 32 0.49 15.65 3.70
N PRO A 33 0.50 15.57 2.36
CA PRO A 33 -0.51 16.23 1.56
C PRO A 33 -1.86 15.59 1.90
N GLN A 34 -2.71 16.33 2.61
CA GLN A 34 -4.12 15.97 2.74
C GLN A 34 -4.68 15.91 1.32
N ARG A 35 -5.02 14.70 0.87
CA ARG A 35 -5.79 14.52 -0.36
C ARG A 35 -7.17 15.09 -0.10
N PHE A 36 -7.41 16.32 -0.56
CA PHE A 36 -8.75 16.90 -0.59
C PHE A 36 -9.55 16.12 -1.65
N SER A 37 -10.33 15.15 -1.19
CA SER A 37 -11.39 14.56 -2.00
C SER A 37 -12.42 15.66 -2.25
N SER A 38 -12.43 16.21 -3.46
CA SER A 38 -13.40 17.21 -3.92
C SER A 38 -14.79 16.57 -4.11
N THR A 39 -15.38 16.10 -3.02
CA THR A 39 -16.81 15.79 -2.96
C THR A 39 -17.47 16.96 -2.26
N SER A 40 -18.14 17.79 -3.05
CA SER A 40 -19.12 18.78 -2.61
C SER A 40 -19.83 18.29 -1.34
N THR A 41 -19.88 19.16 -0.33
CA THR A 41 -20.40 18.96 1.03
C THR A 41 -21.90 18.65 1.06
N LYS A 42 -22.33 17.62 0.33
CA LYS A 42 -23.64 17.02 0.50
C LYS A 42 -23.58 16.22 1.81
N PRO A 43 -24.51 16.44 2.75
CA PRO A 43 -24.57 15.61 3.96
C PRO A 43 -24.58 14.15 3.53
N PRO A 44 -23.76 13.29 4.15
CA PRO A 44 -23.65 11.90 3.72
C PRO A 44 -25.03 11.27 3.79
N SER A 45 -25.55 10.82 2.65
CA SER A 45 -26.80 10.07 2.62
C SER A 45 -26.60 8.80 3.44
N ILE A 46 -27.55 8.49 4.32
CA ILE A 46 -27.51 7.33 5.22
C ILE A 46 -27.18 6.04 4.43
N HIS A 47 -27.76 5.92 3.24
CA HIS A 47 -27.52 4.81 2.31
C HIS A 47 -26.09 4.79 1.71
N GLY A 48 -25.49 5.94 1.43
CA GLY A 48 -24.14 6.03 0.88
C GLY A 48 -23.05 5.58 1.86
N ASN A 49 -23.23 5.88 3.15
CA ASN A 49 -22.30 5.44 4.19
C ASN A 49 -22.39 3.92 4.44
N PHE A 50 -23.57 3.32 4.35
CA PHE A 50 -23.75 1.88 4.55
C PHE A 50 -22.89 1.04 3.58
N TYR A 51 -22.95 1.33 2.28
CA TYR A 51 -22.13 0.62 1.28
C TYR A 51 -20.65 0.96 1.35
N LYS A 52 -20.31 2.14 1.88
CA LYS A 52 -18.91 2.51 2.12
C LYS A 52 -18.29 1.69 3.25
N THR A 53 -19.06 1.44 4.31
CA THR A 53 -18.61 0.70 5.50
C THR A 53 -18.66 -0.81 5.29
N PHE A 54 -19.75 -1.34 4.74
CA PHE A 54 -19.96 -2.79 4.62
C PHE A 54 -19.76 -3.32 3.20
N GLY A 55 -20.17 -2.55 2.19
CA GLY A 55 -20.06 -2.97 0.79
C GLY A 55 -18.61 -3.06 0.30
N ARG A 56 -17.77 -2.08 0.63
CA ARG A 56 -16.35 -2.07 0.19
C ARG A 56 -15.54 -3.26 0.72
N PRO A 57 -15.58 -3.62 2.03
CA PRO A 57 -14.90 -4.81 2.50
C PRO A 57 -15.42 -6.11 1.87
N ILE A 58 -16.74 -6.27 1.77
CA ILE A 58 -17.36 -7.48 1.19
C ILE A 58 -16.95 -7.63 -0.28
N ALA A 59 -17.04 -6.54 -1.07
CA ALA A 59 -16.62 -6.56 -2.46
C ALA A 59 -15.13 -6.94 -2.60
N LYS A 60 -14.26 -6.43 -1.74
CA LYS A 60 -12.84 -6.80 -1.74
C LYS A 60 -12.64 -8.29 -1.49
N VAL A 61 -13.34 -8.87 -0.52
CA VAL A 61 -13.21 -10.30 -0.19
C VAL A 61 -13.76 -11.16 -1.32
N VAL A 62 -14.93 -10.84 -1.87
CA VAL A 62 -15.52 -11.60 -2.99
C VAL A 62 -14.62 -11.56 -4.21
N LEU A 63 -14.12 -10.38 -4.59
CA LEU A 63 -13.20 -10.24 -5.72
C LEU A 63 -11.88 -10.98 -5.48
N LEU A 64 -11.31 -10.88 -4.28
CA LEU A 64 -10.09 -11.61 -3.93
C LEU A 64 -10.32 -13.12 -3.90
N SER A 65 -11.47 -13.57 -3.44
CA SER A 65 -11.86 -14.99 -3.39
C SER A 65 -11.94 -15.58 -4.79
N ILE A 66 -12.63 -14.90 -5.71
CA ILE A 66 -12.72 -15.32 -7.10
C ILE A 66 -11.33 -15.30 -7.73
N LEU A 67 -10.57 -14.22 -7.54
CA LEU A 67 -9.21 -14.10 -8.05
C LEU A 67 -8.30 -15.25 -7.57
N THR A 68 -8.40 -15.62 -6.28
CA THR A 68 -7.60 -16.70 -5.69
C THR A 68 -7.93 -18.04 -6.35
N TYR A 69 -9.23 -18.32 -6.57
CA TYR A 69 -9.66 -19.52 -7.31
C TYR A 69 -9.10 -19.52 -8.73
N GLN A 70 -9.15 -18.38 -9.43
CA GLN A 70 -8.58 -18.27 -10.79
C GLN A 70 -7.08 -18.54 -10.81
N ILE A 71 -6.32 -18.00 -9.84
CA ILE A 71 -4.87 -18.22 -9.77
C ILE A 71 -4.57 -19.70 -9.54
N ILE A 72 -5.26 -20.37 -8.60
CA ILE A 72 -5.04 -21.80 -8.32
C ILE A 72 -5.34 -22.64 -9.57
N TYR A 73 -6.44 -22.37 -10.27
CA TYR A 73 -6.80 -23.08 -11.49
C TYR A 73 -5.79 -22.84 -12.63
N LEU A 74 -5.31 -21.60 -12.79
CA LEU A 74 -4.29 -21.28 -13.78
C LEU A 74 -2.94 -21.92 -13.43
N VAL A 75 -2.57 -21.99 -12.16
CA VAL A 75 -1.37 -22.69 -11.70
C VAL A 75 -1.47 -24.17 -12.01
N TRP A 76 -2.63 -24.78 -11.77
CA TRP A 76 -2.89 -26.18 -12.11
C TRP A 76 -2.65 -26.46 -13.61
N ILE A 77 -3.26 -25.66 -14.49
CA ILE A 77 -3.09 -25.82 -15.95
C ILE A 77 -1.68 -25.48 -16.41
N LYS A 78 -1.02 -24.48 -15.80
CA LYS A 78 0.34 -24.08 -16.13
C LYS A 78 1.35 -25.19 -15.85
N LEU A 79 1.18 -25.91 -14.74
CA LEU A 79 2.04 -27.02 -14.36
C LEU A 79 2.02 -28.13 -15.42
N GLU A 80 0.84 -28.47 -15.93
CA GLU A 80 0.66 -29.45 -17.00
C GLU A 80 1.21 -28.96 -18.35
N ALA A 81 1.07 -27.66 -18.63
CA ALA A 81 1.58 -27.06 -19.86
C ALA A 81 3.11 -26.92 -19.90
N ASP A 82 3.77 -26.76 -18.74
CA ASP A 82 5.21 -26.56 -18.67
C ASP A 82 6.01 -27.81 -19.07
N GLU A 83 5.49 -29.02 -18.84
CA GLU A 83 6.11 -30.25 -19.36
C GLU A 83 5.99 -30.35 -20.90
N THR A 84 4.88 -29.88 -21.48
CA THR A 84 4.65 -30.00 -22.94
C THR A 84 5.46 -28.96 -23.73
N LYS A 85 5.65 -27.77 -23.20
CA LYS A 85 6.34 -26.67 -23.93
C LYS A 85 7.82 -26.92 -24.10
N THR A 86 8.47 -27.57 -23.14
CA THR A 86 9.91 -27.87 -23.24
C THR A 86 10.20 -28.84 -24.38
N LEU A 87 9.37 -29.87 -24.54
CA LEU A 87 9.48 -30.85 -25.63
C LEU A 87 9.13 -30.24 -26.99
N ARG A 88 8.02 -29.49 -27.08
CA ARG A 88 7.61 -28.85 -28.35
C ARG A 88 8.62 -27.78 -28.82
N ASN A 89 9.19 -27.01 -27.90
CA ASN A 89 10.23 -26.03 -28.25
C ASN A 89 11.53 -26.71 -28.71
N ALA A 90 11.86 -27.89 -28.16
CA ALA A 90 13.01 -28.66 -28.62
C ALA A 90 12.79 -29.21 -30.05
N GLU A 91 11.59 -29.74 -30.33
CA GLU A 91 11.22 -30.25 -31.65
C GLU A 91 11.17 -29.13 -32.70
N ILE A 92 10.59 -27.97 -32.36
CA ILE A 92 10.59 -26.78 -33.23
C ILE A 92 12.03 -26.35 -33.54
N LYS A 93 12.90 -26.32 -32.53
CA LYS A 93 14.30 -25.91 -32.71
C LYS A 93 15.06 -26.89 -33.62
N GLU A 94 14.80 -28.19 -33.49
CA GLU A 94 15.37 -29.20 -34.38
C GLU A 94 14.89 -29.01 -35.84
N LEU A 95 13.59 -28.78 -36.02
CA LEU A 95 12.99 -28.53 -37.32
C LEU A 95 13.52 -27.25 -37.98
N GLU A 96 13.71 -26.17 -37.21
CA GLU A 96 14.32 -24.93 -37.68
C GLU A 96 15.76 -25.16 -38.17
N THR A 97 16.56 -25.96 -37.47
CA THR A 97 17.91 -26.33 -37.95
C THR A 97 17.87 -27.09 -39.25
N LYS A 98 16.98 -28.09 -39.39
CA LYS A 98 16.85 -28.87 -40.63
C LYS A 98 16.38 -28.01 -41.80
N VAL A 99 15.42 -27.11 -41.57
CA VAL A 99 14.97 -26.15 -42.59
C VAL A 99 16.12 -25.25 -43.01
N LYS A 100 16.88 -24.70 -42.06
CA LYS A 100 18.03 -23.81 -42.36
C LYS A 100 19.12 -24.53 -43.17
N GLU A 101 19.43 -25.77 -42.81
CA GLU A 101 20.38 -26.61 -43.54
C GLU A 101 19.92 -26.86 -44.98
N LEU A 102 18.68 -27.30 -45.17
CA LEU A 102 18.10 -27.56 -46.48
C LEU A 102 18.05 -26.29 -47.33
N GLN A 103 17.65 -25.17 -46.74
CA GLN A 103 17.57 -23.88 -47.42
C GLN A 103 18.96 -23.42 -47.88
N SER A 104 20.01 -23.59 -47.06
CA SER A 104 21.40 -23.28 -47.45
C SER A 104 21.94 -24.18 -48.57
N ARG A 105 21.51 -25.44 -48.60
CA ARG A 105 21.87 -26.44 -49.62
C ARG A 105 21.13 -26.22 -50.94
N THR A 106 19.94 -25.63 -50.92
CA THR A 106 19.15 -25.29 -52.12
C THR A 106 19.54 -23.93 -52.71
N THR A 107 20.05 -23.00 -51.89
CA THR A 107 20.53 -21.68 -52.36
C THR A 107 22.02 -21.64 -52.72
N SER A 108 22.76 -22.75 -52.56
CA SER A 108 24.12 -22.95 -53.11
C SER A 108 24.06 -23.77 -54.39
#